data_AF-A0A7V9C9M0-F1
#
_entry.id   AF-A0A7V9C9M0-F1
#
_cell.length_a   1.000
_cell.length_b   1.000
_cell.length_c   1.000
_cell.angle_alpha   90.00
_cell.angle_beta   90.00
_cell.angle_gamma   90.00
#
_symmetry.space_group_name_H-M   'P 1'
#
loop_
_entity.id
_entity.type
_entity.pdbx_description
1 polymer ?
#
loop_
_entity_poly.entity_id
_entity_poly.type
_entity_poly.pdbx_seq_one_letter_code
_entity_poly.pdbx_strand_id
1 'polypeptide(L)'
;MTEAIGWISSLILVLTIGKQVYKQWQEGSSEGVSKWLFIGQMAASIGFLTYSILVWNPVFVATNALMVVNGLIGLAIVLRHRRHAGKEKNQKAESALEAEQA
;
A
#
# COMPACT_ATOMS: atom_id res chain seq x y z
N MET A 1 -24.48 -10.67 -18.49
CA MET A 1 -23.94 -11.61 -17.48
C MET A 1 -22.45 -11.40 -17.24
N THR A 2 -21.64 -11.22 -18.29
CA THR A 2 -20.19 -10.94 -18.21
C THR A 2 -19.83 -9.74 -17.34
N GLU A 3 -20.56 -8.62 -17.47
CA GLU A 3 -20.33 -7.42 -16.64
C GLU A 3 -20.49 -7.68 -15.14
N ALA A 4 -21.54 -8.42 -14.74
CA ALA A 4 -21.77 -8.73 -13.33
C ALA A 4 -20.62 -9.57 -12.73
N ILE A 5 -20.11 -10.55 -13.49
CA ILE A 5 -18.95 -11.35 -13.07
C ILE A 5 -17.73 -10.44 -12.91
N GLY A 6 -17.46 -9.57 -13.88
CA GLY A 6 -16.36 -8.61 -13.81
C GLY A 6 -16.43 -7.71 -12.58
N TRP A 7 -17.58 -7.10 -12.32
CA TRP A 7 -17.80 -6.22 -11.17
C TRP A 7 -17.68 -6.95 -9.84
N ILE A 8 -18.23 -8.16 -9.72
CA ILE A 8 -18.14 -8.96 -8.49
C ILE A 8 -16.69 -9.38 -8.24
N SER A 9 -15.99 -9.90 -9.26
CA SER A 9 -14.58 -10.26 -9.14
C SER A 9 -13.70 -9.06 -8.79
N SER A 10 -13.96 -7.90 -9.40
CA SER A 10 -13.31 -6.62 -9.07
C SER A 10 -13.53 -6.23 -7.61
N LEU A 11 -14.77 -6.31 -7.12
CA LEU A 11 -15.11 -5.99 -5.74
C LEU A 11 -14.37 -6.89 -4.74
N ILE A 12 -14.36 -8.21 -4.99
CA ILE A 12 -13.62 -9.17 -4.17
C ILE A 12 -12.12 -8.83 -4.15
N LEU A 13 -11.55 -8.51 -5.32
CA LEU A 13 -10.14 -8.13 -5.43
C LEU A 13 -9.82 -6.85 -4.62
N VAL A 14 -10.63 -5.80 -4.76
CA VAL A 14 -10.46 -4.54 -4.01
C VAL A 14 -10.56 -4.78 -2.50
N LEU A 15 -11.56 -5.52 -2.04
CA LEU A 15 -11.74 -5.79 -0.62
C LEU A 15 -10.59 -6.61 -0.02
N THR A 16 -10.12 -7.62 -0.75
CA THR A 16 -9.02 -8.49 -0.28
C THR A 16 -7.70 -7.75 -0.20
N ILE A 17 -7.37 -6.93 -1.20
CA ILE A 17 -6.15 -6.12 -1.21
C ILE A 17 -6.23 -4.99 -0.18
N GLY A 18 -7.40 -4.34 -0.03
CA GLY A 18 -7.64 -3.35 1.02
C GLY A 18 -7.45 -3.92 2.42
N LYS A 19 -7.96 -5.14 2.68
CA LYS A 19 -7.74 -5.84 3.95
C LYS A 19 -6.26 -6.17 4.19
N GLN A 20 -5.50 -6.51 3.15
CA GLN A 20 -4.06 -6.75 3.27
C GLN A 20 -3.31 -5.47 3.67
N VAL A 21 -3.62 -4.33 3.04
CA VAL A 21 -3.02 -3.04 3.40
C VAL A 21 -3.43 -2.61 4.81
N TYR A 22 -4.68 -2.82 5.20
CA TYR A 22 -5.14 -2.54 6.56
C TYR A 22 -4.39 -3.38 7.62
N LYS A 23 -4.18 -4.67 7.37
CA LYS A 23 -3.40 -5.52 8.28
C LYS A 23 -1.93 -5.08 8.37
N GLN A 24 -1.29 -4.80 7.24
CA GLN A 24 0.08 -4.26 7.20
C GLN A 24 0.19 -2.95 7.97
N TRP A 25 -0.87 -2.13 7.96
CA TRP A 25 -0.94 -0.93 8.78
C TRP A 25 -1.05 -1.26 10.28
N GLN A 26 -1.99 -2.14 10.68
CA GLN A 26 -2.23 -2.48 12.08
C GLN A 26 -1.02 -3.14 12.75
N GLU A 27 -0.29 -3.98 12.01
CA GLU A 27 0.83 -4.76 12.54
C GLU A 27 2.13 -3.93 12.62
N GLY A 28 2.18 -2.73 12.03
CA GLY A 28 3.31 -1.78 12.15
C GLY A 28 4.66 -2.27 11.59
N SER A 29 4.73 -3.52 11.17
CA SER A 29 5.93 -4.23 10.72
C SER A 29 5.67 -4.80 9.32
N SER A 30 6.59 -4.53 8.39
CA SER A 30 6.59 -5.13 7.05
C SER A 30 7.31 -6.49 7.01
N GLU A 31 7.44 -7.20 8.14
CA GLU A 31 8.26 -8.41 8.26
C GLU A 31 7.84 -9.59 7.35
N GLY A 32 6.73 -9.51 6.62
CA GLY A 32 6.29 -10.56 5.70
C GLY A 32 6.15 -10.19 4.22
N VAL A 33 6.21 -8.90 3.84
CA VAL A 33 5.86 -8.47 2.47
C VAL A 33 6.97 -7.68 1.82
N SER A 34 7.50 -8.21 0.71
CA SER A 34 8.56 -7.58 -0.06
C SER A 34 8.13 -6.22 -0.60
N LYS A 35 8.90 -5.16 -0.29
CA LYS A 35 8.72 -3.82 -0.88
C LYS A 35 8.70 -3.87 -2.40
N TRP A 36 9.45 -4.80 -3.01
CA TRP A 36 9.48 -5.00 -4.46
C TRP A 36 8.16 -5.54 -5.01
N LEU A 37 7.47 -6.40 -4.26
CA LEU A 37 6.14 -6.89 -4.66
C LEU A 37 5.14 -5.74 -4.73
N PHE A 38 5.17 -4.84 -3.74
CA PHE A 38 4.29 -3.68 -3.70
C PHE A 38 4.57 -2.69 -4.84
N ILE A 39 5.86 -2.40 -5.10
CA ILE A 39 6.27 -1.56 -6.23
C ILE A 39 5.81 -2.18 -7.56
N GLY A 40 6.02 -3.48 -7.74
CA GLY A 40 5.57 -4.22 -8.91
C GLY A 40 4.05 -4.17 -9.09
N GLN A 41 3.28 -4.39 -8.02
CA GLN A 41 1.82 -4.29 -8.07
C GLN A 41 1.33 -2.88 -8.42
N MET A 42 1.97 -1.84 -7.89
CA MET A 42 1.63 -0.46 -8.22
C MET A 42 1.90 -0.16 -9.70
N ALA A 43 3.08 -0.53 -10.20
CA ALA A 43 3.46 -0.35 -11.59
C ALA A 43 2.53 -1.12 -12.54
N ALA A 44 2.20 -2.37 -12.19
CA ALA A 44 1.24 -3.18 -12.93
C ALA A 44 -0.17 -2.55 -12.94
N SER A 45 -0.64 -2.04 -11.80
CA SER A 45 -1.97 -1.38 -11.71
C SER A 45 -2.03 -0.11 -12.56
N ILE A 46 -0.97 0.70 -12.59
CA ILE A 46 -0.90 1.88 -13.46
C ILE A 46 -0.89 1.46 -14.94
N GLY A 47 -0.11 0.43 -15.28
CA GLY A 47 -0.07 -0.12 -16.63
C GLY A 47 -1.43 -0.65 -17.08
N PHE A 48 -2.11 -1.43 -16.23
CA PHE A 48 -3.44 -1.96 -16.52
C PHE A 48 -4.53 -0.89 -16.52
N LEU A 49 -4.44 0.15 -15.69
CA LEU A 49 -5.33 1.31 -15.77
C LEU A 49 -5.19 1.98 -17.15
N THR A 50 -3.96 2.24 -17.58
CA THR A 50 -3.69 2.85 -18.89
C THR A 50 -4.21 1.96 -20.03
N TYR A 51 -3.87 0.67 -20.01
CA TYR A 51 -4.32 -0.30 -20.99
C TYR A 51 -5.84 -0.41 -21.05
N SER A 52 -6.51 -0.50 -19.90
CA SER A 52 -7.96 -0.68 -19.83
C SER A 52 -8.76 0.53 -20.31
N ILE A 53 -8.22 1.74 -20.15
CA ILE A 53 -8.76 2.95 -20.79
C ILE A 53 -8.67 2.81 -22.32
N LEU A 54 -7.52 2.40 -22.85
CA LEU A 54 -7.31 2.27 -24.30
C LEU A 54 -8.23 1.23 -24.95
N VAL A 55 -8.55 0.15 -24.24
CA VAL A 55 -9.48 -0.89 -24.72
C VAL A 55 -10.94 -0.68 -24.27
N TRP A 56 -11.26 0.47 -23.67
CA TRP A 56 -12.60 0.82 -23.20
C TRP A 56 -13.25 -0.23 -22.28
N ASN A 57 -12.48 -0.78 -21.35
CA ASN A 57 -12.99 -1.75 -20.36
C ASN A 57 -13.28 -1.07 -19.02
N PRO A 58 -14.55 -0.67 -18.74
CA PRO A 58 -14.88 0.14 -17.56
C PRO A 58 -14.64 -0.60 -16.24
N VAL A 59 -14.87 -1.93 -16.21
CA VAL A 59 -14.63 -2.75 -15.02
C VAL A 59 -13.16 -2.68 -14.63
N PHE A 60 -12.26 -2.98 -15.57
CA PHE A 60 -10.82 -2.97 -15.32
C PHE A 60 -10.29 -1.57 -14.99
N VAL A 61 -10.83 -0.52 -15.62
CA VAL A 61 -10.48 0.88 -15.29
C VAL A 61 -10.81 1.16 -13.83
N ALA A 62 -12.03 0.86 -13.39
CA ALA A 62 -12.45 1.08 -12.01
C ALA A 62 -11.62 0.27 -11.02
N THR A 63 -11.38 -1.01 -11.30
CA THR A 63 -10.56 -1.88 -10.42
C THR A 63 -9.15 -1.33 -10.26
N ASN A 64 -8.46 -1.03 -11.37
CA ASN A 64 -7.06 -0.64 -11.31
C ASN A 64 -6.87 0.79 -10.77
N ALA A 65 -7.83 1.70 -10.99
CA ALA A 65 -7.83 2.99 -10.32
C ALA A 65 -7.89 2.84 -8.79
N LEU A 66 -8.78 1.96 -8.28
CA LEU A 66 -8.86 1.66 -6.85
C LEU A 66 -7.59 0.99 -6.32
N MET A 67 -6.96 0.11 -7.09
CA MET A 67 -5.67 -0.50 -6.73
C MET A 67 -4.57 0.55 -6.57
N VAL A 68 -4.47 1.52 -7.48
CA VAL A 68 -3.49 2.61 -7.40
C VAL A 68 -3.75 3.46 -6.16
N VAL A 69 -5.00 3.86 -5.90
CA VAL A 69 -5.35 4.64 -4.70
C VAL A 69 -4.98 3.89 -3.42
N ASN A 70 -5.33 2.60 -3.34
CA ASN A 70 -5.00 1.76 -2.19
C ASN A 70 -3.48 1.65 -1.98
N GLY A 71 -2.73 1.53 -3.07
CA GLY A 71 -1.28 1.53 -3.05
C GLY A 71 -0.68 2.85 -2.55
N LEU A 72 -1.21 3.99 -3.00
CA LEU A 72 -0.76 5.32 -2.54
C LEU A 72 -1.00 5.52 -1.04
N ILE A 73 -2.16 5.06 -0.54
CA ILE A 73 -2.46 5.08 0.90
C ILE A 73 -1.43 4.24 1.67
N GLY A 74 -1.16 3.01 1.21
CA GLY A 74 -0.14 2.15 1.82
C GLY A 74 1.24 2.80 1.85
N LEU A 75 1.66 3.44 0.76
CA LEU A 75 2.93 4.14 0.67
C LEU A 75 3.00 5.34 1.64
N ALA A 76 1.95 6.17 1.70
CA ALA A 76 1.89 7.32 2.59
C ALA A 76 2.01 6.92 4.07
N ILE A 77 1.39 5.81 4.44
CA ILE A 77 1.46 5.24 5.78
C ILE A 77 2.89 4.80 6.13
N VAL A 78 3.54 4.04 5.25
CA VAL A 78 4.93 3.60 5.45
C VAL A 78 5.87 4.79 5.63
N LEU A 79 5.70 5.83 4.82
CA LEU A 79 6.49 7.06 4.94
C LEU A 79 6.24 7.77 6.27
N ARG A 80 4.99 7.78 6.77
CA ARG A 80 4.65 8.38 8.07
C ARG A 80 5.23 7.58 9.23
N HIS A 81 5.08 6.26 9.26
CA HIS A 81 5.66 5.42 10.32
C HIS A 81 7.18 5.53 10.37
N ARG A 82 7.86 5.54 9.21
CA ARG A 82 9.33 5.68 9.17
C ARG A 82 9.81 7.01 9.74
N ARG A 83 9.02 8.09 9.60
CA ARG A 83 9.32 9.41 10.19
C ARG A 83 9.16 9.42 11.71
N HIS A 84 8.23 8.66 12.27
CA HIS A 84 8.05 8.57 13.73
C HIS A 84 9.10 7.67 14.39
N ALA A 85 9.42 6.52 13.78
CA ALA A 85 10.46 5.61 14.29
C ALA A 85 11.86 6.24 14.32
N GLY A 86 12.17 7.15 13.38
CA GLY A 86 13.43 7.89 13.38
C GLY A 86 13.56 8.89 14.54
N LYS A 87 12.44 9.45 15.02
CA LYS A 87 12.44 10.42 16.14
C LYS A 87 12.65 9.74 17.49
N GLU A 88 12.00 8.61 17.72
CA GLU A 88 12.18 7.84 18.97
C GLU A 88 13.60 7.26 19.12
N LYS A 89 14.23 6.81 18.03
CA LYS A 89 15.62 6.34 18.06
C LYS A 89 16.59 7.46 18.40
N ASN A 90 16.42 8.67 17.83
CA ASN A 90 17.27 9.81 18.14
C ASN A 90 17.12 10.25 19.60
N GLN A 91 15.88 10.32 20.12
CA GLN A 91 15.64 10.68 21.51
C GLN A 91 16.23 9.67 22.49
N LYS A 92 16.11 8.36 22.22
CA LYS A 92 16.76 7.33 23.05
C LYS A 92 18.29 7.43 23.00
N ALA A 93 18.87 7.71 21.83
CA ALA A 93 20.31 7.89 21.69
C ALA A 93 20.82 9.13 22.44
N GLU A 94 20.12 10.26 22.34
CA GLU A 94 20.42 11.49 23.10
C GLU A 94 20.32 11.25 24.61
N SER A 95 19.23 10.62 25.10
CA SER A 95 19.07 10.33 26.52
C SER A 95 20.11 9.35 27.08
N ALA A 96 20.60 8.42 26.25
CA ALA A 96 21.63 7.47 26.65
C ALA A 96 23.01 8.13 26.73
N LEU A 97 23.31 9.03 25.79
CA LEU A 97 24.53 9.85 25.81
C LEU A 97 24.55 10.80 27.02
N GLU A 98 23.42 11.42 27.36
CA GLU A 98 23.30 12.28 28.55
C GLU A 98 23.49 11.49 29.85
N ALA A 99 22.96 10.27 29.93
CA ALA A 99 23.10 9.40 31.11
C ALA A 99 24.52 8.85 31.29
N GLU A 100 25.31 8.71 30.22
CA GLU A 100 26.72 8.28 30.30
C GLU A 100 27.67 9.41 30.71
N GLN A 101 27.25 10.67 30.54
CA GLN A 101 28.03 11.87 30.86
C GLN A 101 27.76 12.45 32.25
N ALA A 102 26.77 11.93 32.99
CA ALA A 102 26.38 12.36 34.34
C ALA A 102 26.96 11.45 35.42
#